data_AF-A0A0R1USQ6-F1
#
_entry.id   AF-A0A0R1USQ6-F1
#
_cell.length_a   1.000
_cell.length_b   1.000
_cell.length_c   1.000
_cell.angle_alpha   90.00
_cell.angle_beta   90.00
_cell.angle_gamma   90.00
#
_symmetry.space_group_name_H-M   'P 1'
#
loop_
_entity.id
_entity.type
_entity.pdbx_description
1 polymer ?
#
loop_
_entity_poly.entity_id
_entity_poly.type
_entity_poly.pdbx_seq_one_letter_code
_entity_poly.pdbx_strand_id
1 'polypeptide(L)'
;MISLPTLEHYQGHDVGIIDQFKHYPDLTSGLVDYAMVLDNPIYQRVHRRQSSTYQQATKALTGVYATDPDYDLKLNQLIDSYHLDRFDRSPAAKPIKNQLSTKEASAASKTAGRASAAPNQGTWRWSILGGISSAGIWVLAKRFW
;
A
#
# COMPACT_ATOMS: atom_id res chain seq x y z
N MET A 1 16.82 6.10 12.93
CA MET A 1 16.54 7.48 12.50
C MET A 1 17.86 8.15 12.13
N ILE A 2 17.83 9.11 11.23
CA ILE A 2 18.96 9.96 10.85
C ILE A 2 18.55 11.42 11.00
N SER A 3 19.45 12.29 11.47
CA SER A 3 19.17 13.72 11.67
C SER A 3 19.60 14.50 10.42
N LEU A 4 18.66 15.23 9.79
CA LEU A 4 18.91 15.95 8.53
C LEU A 4 18.24 17.34 8.54
N PRO A 5 18.78 18.32 7.80
CA PRO A 5 18.08 19.58 7.56
C PRO A 5 16.88 19.40 6.64
N THR A 6 15.78 20.09 6.96
CA THR A 6 14.56 20.19 6.15
C THR A 6 14.05 21.64 6.13
N LEU A 7 13.27 21.99 5.10
CA LEU A 7 12.65 23.30 4.97
C LEU A 7 11.17 23.20 5.33
N GLU A 8 10.71 24.11 6.19
CA GLU A 8 9.31 24.24 6.59
C GLU A 8 8.79 25.63 6.25
N HIS A 9 7.52 25.74 5.86
CA HIS A 9 6.89 27.02 5.55
C HIS A 9 6.00 27.50 6.71
N TYR A 10 6.38 28.61 7.35
CA TYR A 10 5.63 29.21 8.46
C TYR A 10 5.36 30.68 8.20
N GLN A 11 4.11 31.10 8.36
CA GLN A 11 3.70 32.52 8.28
C GLN A 11 4.18 33.26 7.02
N GLY A 12 4.27 32.58 5.88
CA GLY A 12 4.72 33.17 4.61
C GLY A 12 6.22 33.12 4.37
N HIS A 13 6.99 32.45 5.22
CA HIS A 13 8.45 32.35 5.10
C HIS A 13 8.94 30.91 5.26
N ASP A 14 9.99 30.56 4.50
CA ASP A 14 10.66 29.26 4.61
C ASP A 14 11.71 29.30 5.74
N VAL A 15 11.71 28.27 6.58
CA VAL A 15 12.59 28.10 7.73
C VAL A 15 13.27 26.75 7.64
N GLY A 16 14.61 26.74 7.71
CA GLY A 16 15.38 25.50 7.82
C GLY A 16 15.45 25.00 9.25
N ILE A 17 15.10 23.72 9.49
CA ILE A 17 15.20 23.07 10.79
C ILE A 17 15.94 21.73 10.66
N ILE A 18 16.45 21.20 11.78
CA ILE A 18 17.01 19.85 11.84
C ILE A 18 15.94 18.92 12.43
N ASP A 19 15.63 17.82 11.73
CA ASP A 19 14.66 16.83 12.19
C ASP A 19 15.13 15.38 11.99
N GLN A 20 14.43 14.44 12.61
CA GLN A 20 14.70 13.01 12.55
C GLN A 20 13.91 12.32 11.43
N PHE A 21 14.64 11.78 10.46
CA PHE A 21 14.08 11.01 9.36
C PHE A 21 14.23 9.51 9.60
N LYS A 22 13.21 8.75 9.17
CA LYS A 22 13.31 7.30 9.10
C LYS A 22 14.38 6.91 8.08
N HIS A 23 15.17 5.91 8.44
CA HIS A 23 16.19 5.31 7.59
C HIS A 23 15.78 3.85 7.34
N TYR A 24 15.78 3.45 6.07
CA TYR A 24 15.35 2.12 5.64
C TYR A 24 16.51 1.37 4.98
N PRO A 25 16.60 0.04 5.17
CA PRO A 25 17.65 -0.77 4.55
C PRO A 25 17.51 -0.90 3.03
N ASP A 26 16.31 -0.69 2.49
CA ASP A 26 16.00 -0.84 1.07
C ASP A 26 14.80 0.02 0.64
N LEU A 27 14.58 0.14 -0.67
CA LEU A 27 13.47 0.94 -1.23
C LEU A 27 12.09 0.38 -0.88
N THR A 28 11.94 -0.95 -0.83
CA THR A 28 10.65 -1.61 -0.58
C THR A 28 10.16 -1.32 0.82
N SER A 29 11.05 -1.41 1.82
CA SER A 29 10.71 -1.09 3.21
C SER A 29 10.27 0.37 3.37
N GLY A 30 10.91 1.31 2.67
CA GLY A 30 10.47 2.71 2.62
C GLY A 30 9.09 2.90 2.00
N LEU A 31 8.81 2.25 0.87
CA LEU A 31 7.51 2.33 0.19
C LEU A 31 6.37 1.70 1.01
N VAL A 32 6.65 0.59 1.71
CA VAL A 32 5.68 -0.05 2.62
C VAL A 32 5.34 0.87 3.79
N ASP A 33 6.33 1.49 4.43
CA ASP A 33 6.09 2.43 5.53
C ASP A 33 5.36 3.69 5.05
N TYR A 34 5.67 4.20 3.86
CA TYR A 34 4.91 5.31 3.24
C TYR A 34 3.42 4.95 3.05
N ALA A 35 3.12 3.75 2.57
CA ALA A 35 1.73 3.29 2.44
C ALA A 35 1.03 3.18 3.82
N MET A 36 1.75 2.74 4.86
CA MET A 36 1.24 2.72 6.23
C MET A 36 0.97 4.14 6.78
N VAL A 37 1.82 5.12 6.46
CA VAL A 37 1.59 6.53 6.82
C VAL A 37 0.28 7.01 6.21
N LEU A 38 0.05 6.76 4.91
CA LEU A 38 -1.18 7.17 4.23
C LEU A 38 -2.43 6.36 4.64
N ASP A 39 -2.27 5.25 5.36
CA ASP A 39 -3.40 4.51 5.95
C ASP A 39 -3.90 5.15 7.27
N ASN A 40 -3.14 6.09 7.84
CA ASN A 40 -3.58 6.81 9.03
C ASN A 40 -4.88 7.60 8.74
N PRO A 41 -5.88 7.60 9.65
CA PRO A 41 -7.16 8.28 9.46
C PRO A 41 -7.08 9.76 9.03
N ILE A 42 -6.02 10.48 9.40
CA ILE A 42 -5.83 11.88 8.98
C ILE A 42 -5.70 12.02 7.46
N TYR A 43 -5.26 10.97 6.76
CA TYR A 43 -5.10 10.92 5.31
C TYR A 43 -6.26 10.24 4.59
N GLN A 44 -7.36 9.87 5.25
CA GLN A 44 -8.47 9.15 4.59
C GLN A 44 -8.95 9.82 3.28
N ARG A 45 -8.89 11.15 3.22
CA ARG A 45 -9.32 11.96 2.06
C ARG A 45 -8.46 11.74 0.83
N VAL A 46 -7.24 11.22 0.97
CA VAL A 46 -6.35 10.90 -0.15
C VAL A 46 -6.68 9.56 -0.79
N HIS A 47 -7.46 8.70 -0.11
CA HIS A 47 -7.81 7.37 -0.62
C HIS A 47 -8.71 7.48 -1.86
N ARG A 48 -8.54 6.56 -2.81
CA ARG A 48 -9.27 6.57 -4.09
C ARG A 48 -10.79 6.50 -3.95
N ARG A 49 -11.30 5.88 -2.87
CA ARG A 49 -12.74 5.88 -2.56
C ARG A 49 -13.28 7.28 -2.22
N GLN A 50 -12.43 8.18 -1.72
CA GLN A 50 -12.80 9.54 -1.30
C GLN A 50 -12.37 10.62 -2.31
N SER A 51 -11.28 10.38 -3.05
CA SER A 51 -10.76 11.25 -4.11
C SER A 51 -10.80 10.54 -5.45
N SER A 52 -11.69 10.98 -6.35
CA SER A 52 -11.89 10.36 -7.67
C SER A 52 -10.83 10.76 -8.71
N THR A 53 -10.02 11.77 -8.40
CA THR A 53 -8.94 12.28 -9.27
C THR A 53 -7.69 12.52 -8.44
N TYR A 54 -6.51 12.47 -9.06
CA TYR A 54 -5.27 12.75 -8.34
C TYR A 54 -5.23 14.20 -7.82
N GLN A 55 -5.84 15.16 -8.52
CA GLN A 55 -5.94 16.55 -8.06
C GLN A 55 -6.70 16.68 -6.74
N GLN A 56 -7.76 15.88 -6.53
CA GLN A 56 -8.47 15.85 -5.25
C GLN A 56 -7.60 15.26 -4.13
N ALA A 57 -6.84 14.19 -4.44
CA ALA A 57 -5.96 13.54 -3.49
C ALA A 57 -4.77 14.45 -3.10
N THR A 58 -4.12 15.10 -4.06
CA THR A 58 -3.02 16.04 -3.83
C THR A 58 -3.51 17.27 -3.05
N LYS A 59 -4.72 17.77 -3.34
CA LYS A 59 -5.33 18.83 -2.54
C LYS A 59 -5.52 18.43 -1.09
N ALA A 60 -5.94 17.19 -0.84
CA ALA A 60 -6.12 16.66 0.51
C ALA A 60 -4.81 16.45 1.28
N LEU A 61 -3.66 16.35 0.59
CA LEU A 61 -2.33 16.30 1.22
C LEU A 61 -1.81 17.67 1.66
N THR A 62 -2.27 18.74 1.01
CA THR A 62 -1.78 20.11 1.28
C THR A 62 -2.13 20.55 2.70
N GLY A 63 -1.14 21.00 3.46
CA GLY A 63 -1.30 21.41 4.86
C GLY A 63 -1.48 20.27 5.85
N VAL A 64 -1.45 19.00 5.41
CA VAL A 64 -1.49 17.82 6.30
C VAL A 64 -0.19 17.03 6.20
N TYR A 65 0.34 16.86 4.99
CA TYR A 65 1.57 16.11 4.74
C TYR A 65 2.81 17.00 4.71
N ALA A 66 2.68 18.24 4.26
CA ALA A 66 3.74 19.23 4.18
C ALA A 66 3.23 20.61 4.58
N THR A 67 4.12 21.47 5.07
CA THR A 67 3.84 22.87 5.40
C THR A 67 3.77 23.77 4.18
N ASP A 68 4.32 23.33 3.05
CA ASP A 68 4.31 24.02 1.76
C ASP A 68 2.88 24.32 1.26
N PRO A 69 2.54 25.60 1.06
CA PRO A 69 1.19 25.99 0.64
C PRO A 69 0.85 25.56 -0.79
N ASP A 70 1.86 25.34 -1.64
CA ASP A 70 1.69 24.98 -3.06
C ASP A 70 1.98 23.49 -3.31
N TYR A 71 1.91 22.66 -2.27
CA TYR A 71 2.28 21.25 -2.33
C TYR A 71 1.45 20.47 -3.37
N ASP A 72 0.13 20.71 -3.44
CA ASP A 72 -0.74 20.14 -4.46
C ASP A 72 -0.33 20.52 -5.87
N LEU A 73 0.00 21.78 -6.11
CA LEU A 73 0.42 22.28 -7.42
C LEU A 73 1.69 21.58 -7.90
N LYS A 74 2.67 21.43 -7.01
CA LYS A 74 3.93 20.72 -7.30
C LYS A 74 3.68 19.24 -7.61
N LEU A 75 2.83 18.57 -6.84
CA LEU A 75 2.48 17.17 -7.10
C LEU A 75 1.72 17.00 -8.42
N ASN A 76 0.76 17.88 -8.72
CA ASN A 76 0.01 17.85 -9.97
C ASN A 76 0.95 18.04 -11.17
N GLN A 77 1.88 19.01 -11.09
CA GLN A 77 2.90 19.22 -12.12
C GLN A 77 3.76 17.97 -12.36
N LEU A 78 4.19 17.27 -11.29
CA LEU A 78 4.94 16.03 -11.42
C LEU A 78 4.11 14.92 -12.08
N ILE A 79 2.86 14.74 -11.65
CA ILE A 79 1.96 13.72 -12.20
C ILE A 79 1.72 13.97 -13.69
N ASP A 80 1.46 15.22 -14.08
CA ASP A 80 1.21 15.63 -15.46
C ASP A 80 2.46 15.46 -16.34
N SER A 81 3.61 15.96 -15.87
CA SER A 81 4.87 15.97 -16.64
C SER A 81 5.39 14.57 -16.94
N TYR A 82 5.14 13.62 -16.06
CA TYR A 82 5.62 12.24 -16.19
C TYR A 82 4.51 11.23 -16.50
N HIS A 83 3.27 11.70 -16.71
CA HIS A 83 2.09 10.87 -16.95
C HIS A 83 1.96 9.72 -15.92
N LEU A 84 2.05 10.07 -14.63
CA LEU A 84 2.10 9.09 -13.54
C LEU A 84 0.73 8.42 -13.29
N ASP A 85 -0.36 9.05 -13.70
CA ASP A 85 -1.73 8.53 -13.65
C ASP A 85 -1.89 7.21 -14.45
N ARG A 86 -0.98 6.94 -15.40
CA ARG A 86 -0.94 5.66 -16.12
C ARG A 86 -0.79 4.45 -15.20
N PHE A 87 -0.18 4.63 -14.02
CA PHE A 87 0.00 3.58 -13.03
C PHE A 87 -1.22 3.39 -12.12
N ASP A 88 -2.20 4.31 -12.15
CA ASP A 88 -3.39 4.21 -11.31
C ASP A 88 -4.39 3.18 -11.80
N ARG A 89 -4.33 2.87 -13.10
CA ARG A 89 -5.20 1.88 -13.73
C ARG A 89 -4.74 0.51 -13.28
N SER A 90 -5.67 -0.27 -12.72
CA SER A 90 -5.45 -1.71 -12.58
C SER A 90 -5.10 -2.25 -13.96
N PRO A 91 -4.08 -3.12 -14.13
CA PRO A 91 -3.85 -3.78 -15.41
C PRO A 91 -5.17 -4.49 -15.74
N ALA A 92 -5.91 -3.95 -16.71
CA ALA A 92 -7.19 -4.49 -17.09
C ALA A 92 -6.97 -5.99 -17.31
N ALA A 93 -7.65 -6.82 -16.52
CA ALA A 93 -7.70 -8.25 -16.79
C ALA A 93 -8.11 -8.35 -18.26
N LYS A 94 -7.18 -8.80 -19.11
CA LYS A 94 -7.48 -8.99 -20.54
C LYS A 94 -8.73 -9.87 -20.58
N PRO A 95 -9.83 -9.47 -21.24
CA PRO A 95 -10.99 -10.32 -21.32
C PRO A 95 -10.56 -11.61 -22.01
N ILE A 96 -10.59 -12.73 -21.28
CA ILE A 96 -10.37 -14.05 -21.84
C ILE A 96 -11.57 -14.33 -22.76
N LYS A 97 -11.41 -14.07 -24.05
CA LYS A 97 -12.30 -14.61 -25.08
C LYS A 97 -11.77 -15.98 -25.51
N ASN A 98 -12.50 -17.02 -25.10
CA ASN A 98 -12.86 -18.24 -25.86
C ASN A 98 -13.01 -19.43 -24.90
N GLN A 99 -14.26 -19.88 -24.69
CA GLN A 99 -14.87 -21.01 -25.40
C GLN A 99 -14.16 -22.35 -25.14
N LEU A 100 -14.73 -23.14 -24.23
CA LEU A 100 -14.74 -24.59 -24.38
C LEU A 100 -16.02 -25.17 -23.77
N SER A 101 -16.76 -25.89 -24.61
CA SER A 101 -18.02 -26.58 -24.32
C SER A 101 -17.94 -27.59 -23.18
N THR A 102 -19.09 -27.67 -22.50
CA THR A 102 -19.68 -28.79 -21.75
C THR A 102 -19.27 -30.20 -22.17
N LYS A 103 -18.90 -31.04 -21.20
CA LYS A 103 -19.54 -32.35 -20.95
C LYS A 103 -19.08 -33.03 -19.65
N GLU A 104 -20.08 -33.49 -18.86
CA GLU A 104 -20.12 -34.71 -17.99
C GLU A 104 -19.04 -34.94 -16.91
N ALA A 105 -19.23 -35.63 -15.79
CA ALA A 105 -20.31 -35.99 -14.87
C ALA A 105 -19.65 -36.96 -13.84
N SER A 106 -20.16 -36.96 -12.60
CA SER A 106 -20.22 -38.12 -11.68
C SER A 106 -19.15 -38.36 -10.58
N ALA A 107 -19.71 -38.67 -9.40
CA ALA A 107 -19.25 -39.50 -8.27
C ALA A 107 -18.14 -38.96 -7.34
N ALA A 108 -18.44 -38.59 -6.08
CA ALA A 108 -18.66 -39.43 -4.88
C ALA A 108 -17.38 -40.18 -4.44
N SER A 109 -16.90 -40.26 -3.18
CA SER A 109 -17.47 -40.03 -1.85
C SER A 109 -16.36 -40.13 -0.76
N LYS A 110 -16.60 -39.53 0.44
CA LYS A 110 -16.25 -40.01 1.83
C LYS A 110 -14.74 -40.09 2.23
N THR A 111 -14.26 -39.95 3.48
CA THR A 111 -14.84 -40.06 4.84
C THR A 111 -13.89 -39.44 5.89
N ALA A 112 -14.43 -39.21 7.09
CA ALA A 112 -13.84 -38.59 8.29
C ALA A 112 -12.74 -39.39 9.03
N GLY A 113 -11.98 -38.68 9.87
CA GLY A 113 -11.13 -39.21 10.94
C GLY A 113 -10.79 -38.11 11.97
N ARG A 114 -10.81 -38.45 13.26
CA ARG A 114 -11.13 -37.60 14.42
C ARG A 114 -9.99 -37.56 15.46
N ALA A 115 -9.78 -36.37 16.07
CA ALA A 115 -9.21 -36.08 17.41
C ALA A 115 -7.71 -36.42 17.64
N SER A 116 -6.93 -35.87 18.59
CA SER A 116 -7.16 -35.12 19.85
C SER A 116 -5.83 -34.48 20.34
N ALA A 117 -5.93 -33.60 21.35
CA ALA A 117 -4.96 -33.33 22.45
C ALA A 117 -3.84 -32.26 22.29
N ALA A 118 -3.85 -31.31 23.23
CA ALA A 118 -2.76 -30.41 23.62
C ALA A 118 -2.08 -30.97 24.90
N PRO A 119 -0.81 -30.65 25.24
CA PRO A 119 -0.46 -29.32 25.80
C PRO A 119 0.94 -28.73 25.45
N ASN A 120 0.95 -27.40 25.53
CA ASN A 120 2.03 -26.44 25.84
C ASN A 120 3.43 -26.98 26.23
N GLN A 121 4.51 -26.59 25.50
CA GLN A 121 5.78 -25.99 26.00
C GLN A 121 6.57 -25.36 24.82
N GLY A 122 7.13 -24.16 25.04
CA GLY A 122 7.74 -23.32 24.01
C GLY A 122 9.04 -23.84 23.42
N THR A 123 9.13 -23.84 22.09
CA THR A 123 10.37 -23.75 21.30
C THR A 123 10.05 -23.06 19.97
N TRP A 124 10.48 -21.81 19.79
CA TRP A 124 10.40 -21.12 18.50
C TRP A 124 11.53 -21.63 17.60
N ARG A 125 11.34 -22.81 17.01
CA ARG A 125 12.21 -23.35 15.96
C ARG A 125 11.62 -22.96 14.61
N TRP A 126 12.34 -22.10 13.89
CA TRP A 126 12.09 -21.83 12.48
C TRP A 126 12.40 -23.11 11.68
N SER A 127 11.37 -23.83 11.24
CA SER A 127 11.53 -24.96 10.33
C SER A 127 11.35 -24.47 8.89
N ILE A 128 12.47 -24.29 8.22
CA ILE A 128 12.59 -24.21 6.77
C ILE A 128 12.15 -25.57 6.21
N LEU A 129 10.89 -25.71 5.79
CA LEU A 129 10.47 -26.59 4.68
C LEU A 129 9.00 -26.31 4.32
N GLY A 130 8.78 -25.20 3.64
CA GLY A 130 7.48 -24.82 3.08
C GLY A 130 7.67 -23.57 2.25
N GLY A 131 7.44 -23.67 0.94
CA GLY A 131 7.77 -22.63 -0.03
C GLY A 131 7.23 -21.26 0.33
N ILE A 132 8.00 -20.25 -0.09
CA ILE A 132 7.66 -18.83 -0.10
C ILE A 132 6.37 -18.67 -0.92
N SER A 133 5.20 -18.80 -0.30
CA SER A 133 3.91 -18.57 -0.95
C SER A 133 3.29 -17.33 -0.33
N SER A 134 3.67 -16.17 -0.88
CA SER A 134 2.80 -15.02 -1.14
C SER A 134 1.47 -14.93 -0.37
N ALA A 135 1.51 -14.72 0.95
CA ALA A 135 0.30 -14.50 1.75
C ALA A 135 0.42 -13.34 2.76
N GLY A 136 1.38 -12.43 2.56
CA GLY A 136 1.49 -11.16 3.31
C GLY A 136 1.31 -9.88 2.48
N ILE A 137 1.41 -9.97 1.15
CA ILE A 137 1.35 -8.78 0.26
C ILE A 137 -0.08 -8.50 -0.25
N TRP A 138 -1.02 -9.45 -0.10
CA TRP A 138 -2.42 -9.26 -0.53
C TRP A 138 -3.30 -8.51 0.49
N VAL A 139 -2.81 -8.24 1.70
CA VAL A 139 -3.60 -7.56 2.74
C VAL A 139 -3.66 -6.04 2.53
N LEU A 140 -2.69 -5.41 1.86
CA LEU A 140 -2.78 -3.97 1.52
C LEU A 140 -3.74 -3.70 0.35
N ALA A 141 -3.84 -4.60 -0.65
CA ALA A 141 -4.59 -4.31 -1.87
C ALA A 141 -6.13 -4.27 -1.70
N LYS A 142 -6.69 -4.87 -0.64
CA LYS A 142 -8.15 -4.87 -0.39
C LYS A 142 -8.64 -3.71 0.48
N ARG A 143 -7.75 -2.86 1.01
CA ARG A 143 -8.11 -1.74 1.88
C ARG A 143 -8.11 -0.38 1.17
N PHE A 144 -7.41 -0.26 0.04
CA PHE A 144 -7.30 0.97 -0.76
C PHE A 144 -8.23 1.03 -1.99
N TRP A 145 -9.04 -0.02 -2.22
CA TRP A 145 -10.13 0.01 -3.19
C TRP A 145 -11.42 0.18 -2.47
#